data_AF-A0A5R2MW01-F1
#
_entry.id   AF-A0A5R2MW01-F1
#
_cell.length_a   1.000
_cell.length_b   1.000
_cell.length_c   1.000
_cell.angle_alpha   90.00
_cell.angle_beta   90.00
_cell.angle_gamma   90.00
#
_symmetry.space_group_name_H-M   'P 1'
#
loop_
_entity.id
_entity.type
_entity.pdbx_description
1 polymer ?
#
loop_
_entity_poly.entity_id
_entity_poly.type
_entity_poly.pdbx_seq_one_letter_code
_entity_poly.pdbx_strand_id
1 'polypeptide(L)'
;EQAMAHAAIAYGKANFRRRFMAATSSIGPGALNMVTAAALAHVNRLPVLFLPGDVFANRIPDPVLQQAEDFSDGTATVNDCFRPVSRYFDRITRPEQIIPALSRAMQVLT
;
A
#
# COMPACT_ATOMS: atom_id res chain seq x y z
N GLU A 1 -4.39 -11.91 -2.02
CA GLU A 1 -4.45 -10.45 -1.82
C GLU A 1 -5.06 -9.71 -3.01
N GLN A 2 -4.72 -10.04 -4.26
CA GLN A 2 -5.32 -9.39 -5.43
C GLN A 2 -6.85 -9.41 -5.44
N ALA A 3 -7.47 -10.57 -5.18
CA ALA A 3 -8.92 -10.71 -5.13
C ALA A 3 -9.56 -9.85 -4.02
N MET A 4 -8.96 -9.81 -2.82
CA MET A 4 -9.38 -8.95 -1.72
C MET A 4 -9.30 -7.47 -2.11
N ALA A 5 -8.20 -7.04 -2.74
CA ALA A 5 -8.04 -5.67 -3.21
C ALA A 5 -9.09 -5.30 -4.28
N HIS A 6 -9.39 -6.19 -5.23
CA HIS A 6 -10.47 -5.98 -6.19
C HIS A 6 -11.85 -5.94 -5.53
N ALA A 7 -12.10 -6.73 -4.49
CA ALA A 7 -13.34 -6.64 -3.72
C ALA A 7 -13.47 -5.28 -3.00
N ALA A 8 -12.39 -4.76 -2.41
CA ALA A 8 -12.37 -3.43 -1.81
C ALA A 8 -12.67 -2.32 -2.84
N ILE A 9 -12.09 -2.42 -4.04
CA ILE A 9 -12.37 -1.51 -5.15
C ILE A 9 -13.83 -1.61 -5.59
N ALA A 10 -14.35 -2.82 -5.72
CA ALA A 10 -15.74 -3.07 -6.10
C ALA A 10 -16.71 -2.47 -5.07
N TYR A 11 -16.40 -2.58 -3.77
CA TYR A 11 -17.17 -1.93 -2.71
C TYR A 11 -17.22 -0.41 -2.89
N GLY A 12 -16.07 0.24 -3.12
CA GLY A 12 -16.04 1.68 -3.37
C GLY A 12 -16.83 2.08 -4.61
N LYS A 13 -16.72 1.29 -5.69
CA LYS A 13 -17.49 1.49 -6.92
C LYS A 13 -19.00 1.34 -6.72
N ALA A 14 -19.43 0.28 -6.01
CA ALA A 14 -20.83 0.01 -5.71
C ALA A 14 -21.46 1.08 -4.80
N ASN A 15 -20.66 1.72 -3.95
CA ASN A 15 -21.08 2.83 -3.09
C ASN A 15 -20.86 4.20 -3.74
N PHE A 16 -20.90 4.28 -5.08
CA PHE A 16 -20.77 5.52 -5.84
C PHE A 16 -19.53 6.36 -5.49
N ARG A 17 -18.42 5.70 -5.11
CA ARG A 17 -17.15 6.32 -4.68
C ARG A 17 -17.27 7.17 -3.40
N ARG A 18 -18.35 6.99 -2.61
CA ARG A 18 -18.58 7.71 -1.35
C ARG A 18 -18.10 6.95 -0.10
N ARG A 19 -17.63 5.73 -0.30
CA ARG A 19 -17.06 4.86 0.74
C ARG A 19 -15.84 4.15 0.16
N PHE A 20 -14.94 3.73 1.03
CA PHE A 20 -13.77 2.93 0.66
C PHE A 20 -13.59 1.79 1.67
N MET A 21 -12.82 0.79 1.26
CA MET A 21 -12.31 -0.24 2.16
C MET A 21 -10.79 -0.14 2.23
N ALA A 22 -10.24 -0.61 3.35
CA ALA A 22 -8.81 -0.82 3.49
C ALA A 22 -8.47 -2.28 3.11
N ALA A 23 -7.41 -2.45 2.32
CA ALA A 23 -6.81 -3.73 2.00
C ALA A 23 -5.43 -3.80 2.66
N THR A 24 -5.22 -4.84 3.47
CA THR A 24 -3.99 -5.04 4.24
C THR A 24 -3.30 -6.31 3.80
N SER A 25 -1.97 -6.35 3.90
CA SER A 25 -1.18 -7.54 3.61
C SER A 25 0.06 -7.58 4.50
N SER A 26 0.70 -8.73 4.55
CA SER A 26 2.09 -8.82 5.00
C SER A 26 3.03 -8.05 4.02
N ILE A 27 4.32 -8.05 4.32
CA ILE A 27 5.39 -7.61 3.42
C ILE A 27 5.54 -8.57 2.22
N GLY A 28 6.32 -8.16 1.21
CA GLY A 28 6.85 -9.08 0.21
C GLY A 28 5.81 -9.47 -0.84
N PRO A 29 5.75 -10.76 -1.26
CA PRO A 29 4.83 -11.20 -2.31
C PRO A 29 3.35 -10.88 -2.02
N GLY A 30 2.94 -10.92 -0.74
CA GLY A 30 1.57 -10.56 -0.35
C GLY A 30 1.25 -9.10 -0.66
N ALA A 31 2.19 -8.18 -0.41
CA ALA A 31 2.05 -6.79 -0.81
C ALA A 31 2.03 -6.65 -2.33
N LEU A 32 2.98 -7.26 -3.03
CA LEU A 32 3.11 -7.16 -4.49
C LEU A 32 1.86 -7.68 -5.22
N ASN A 33 1.19 -8.70 -4.69
CA ASN A 33 -0.08 -9.22 -5.21
C ASN A 33 -1.21 -8.16 -5.27
N MET A 34 -1.12 -7.05 -4.54
CA MET A 34 -2.12 -5.98 -4.62
C MET A 34 -1.79 -4.91 -5.68
N VAL A 35 -0.59 -4.89 -6.27
CA VAL A 35 -0.15 -3.79 -7.15
C VAL A 35 -0.99 -3.68 -8.43
N THR A 36 -1.43 -4.81 -8.98
CA THR A 36 -2.35 -4.86 -10.13
C THR A 36 -3.69 -4.20 -9.80
N ALA A 37 -4.20 -4.44 -8.58
CA ALA A 37 -5.43 -3.79 -8.12
C ALA A 37 -5.21 -2.29 -7.85
N ALA A 38 -4.05 -1.89 -7.32
CA ALA A 38 -3.70 -0.48 -7.14
C ALA A 38 -3.68 0.28 -8.47
N ALA A 39 -3.04 -0.30 -9.51
CA ALA A 39 -3.04 0.24 -10.87
C ALA A 39 -4.46 0.42 -11.42
N LEU A 40 -5.30 -0.61 -11.27
CA LEU A 40 -6.70 -0.54 -11.69
C LEU A 40 -7.45 0.59 -10.97
N ALA A 41 -7.30 0.70 -9.65
CA ALA A 41 -7.96 1.73 -8.87
C ALA A 41 -7.49 3.14 -9.25
N HIS A 42 -6.19 3.31 -9.45
CA HIS A 42 -5.56 4.58 -9.80
C HIS A 42 -6.06 5.11 -11.14
N VAL A 43 -6.02 4.28 -12.18
CA VAL A 43 -6.47 4.68 -13.53
C VAL A 43 -7.97 4.96 -13.56
N ASN A 44 -8.78 4.21 -12.80
CA ASN A 44 -10.23 4.36 -12.77
C ASN A 44 -10.73 5.37 -11.72
N ARG A 45 -9.82 6.04 -10.98
CA ARG A 45 -10.15 6.96 -9.89
C ARG A 45 -11.13 6.35 -8.88
N LEU A 46 -10.84 5.13 -8.43
CA LEU A 46 -11.65 4.40 -7.46
C LEU A 46 -10.99 4.46 -6.08
N PRO A 47 -11.75 4.75 -5.00
CA PRO A 47 -11.17 4.91 -3.67
C PRO A 47 -10.91 3.54 -3.02
N VAL A 48 -9.67 3.33 -2.58
CA VAL A 48 -9.22 2.15 -1.81
C VAL A 48 -7.97 2.55 -1.04
N LEU A 49 -7.87 2.11 0.22
CA LEU A 49 -6.69 2.33 1.07
C LEU A 49 -5.85 1.06 1.12
N PHE A 50 -4.60 1.11 0.67
CA PHE A 50 -3.67 0.00 0.79
C PHE A 50 -2.76 0.19 2.00
N LEU A 51 -2.64 -0.84 2.84
CA LEU A 51 -1.77 -0.87 4.02
C LEU A 51 -0.87 -2.13 3.97
N PRO A 52 0.09 -2.20 3.03
CA PRO A 52 1.04 -3.30 2.99
C PRO A 52 2.06 -3.18 4.14
N GLY A 53 2.44 -4.31 4.74
CA GLY A 53 3.58 -4.36 5.65
C GLY A 53 4.90 -3.99 4.96
N ASP A 54 5.87 -3.50 5.72
CA ASP A 54 7.20 -3.14 5.23
C ASP A 54 8.28 -3.65 6.20
N VAL A 55 9.55 -3.47 5.85
CA VAL A 55 10.71 -3.87 6.67
C VAL A 55 10.75 -3.12 8.00
N PHE A 56 11.45 -3.67 8.99
CA PHE A 56 11.68 -2.95 10.24
C PHE A 56 12.53 -1.70 9.99
N ALA A 57 12.07 -0.54 10.48
CA ALA A 57 12.78 0.72 10.32
C ALA A 57 14.21 0.71 10.93
N ASN A 58 14.44 -0.08 11.98
CA ASN A 58 15.74 -0.22 12.63
C ASN A 58 16.68 -1.22 11.93
N ARG A 59 16.17 -2.01 10.97
CA ARG A 59 16.90 -3.02 10.20
C ARG A 59 17.67 -4.06 11.02
N ILE A 60 17.32 -4.25 12.29
CA ILE A 60 17.98 -5.24 13.15
C ILE A 60 17.82 -6.68 12.59
N PRO A 61 16.63 -7.09 12.11
CA PRO A 61 16.44 -8.43 11.56
C PRO A 61 16.55 -8.48 10.01
N ASP A 62 17.40 -7.66 9.39
CA ASP A 62 17.53 -7.57 7.93
C ASP A 62 18.40 -8.73 7.36
N PRO A 63 17.93 -9.50 6.36
CA PRO A 63 16.59 -9.48 5.75
C PRO A 63 15.54 -10.23 6.58
N VAL A 64 14.33 -9.67 6.65
CA VAL A 64 13.20 -10.40 7.23
C VAL A 64 12.65 -11.46 6.27
N LEU A 65 11.94 -12.46 6.81
CA LEU A 65 11.26 -13.45 5.99
C LEU A 65 10.34 -12.76 4.96
N GLN A 66 10.49 -13.14 3.69
CA GLN A 66 9.77 -12.59 2.53
C GLN A 66 10.17 -11.16 2.10
N GLN A 67 11.22 -10.56 2.68
CA GLN A 67 11.81 -9.34 2.16
C GLN A 67 12.48 -9.61 0.81
N ALA A 68 12.23 -8.75 -0.17
CA ALA A 68 13.01 -8.76 -1.40
C ALA A 68 14.37 -8.10 -1.13
N GLU A 69 15.44 -8.74 -1.59
CA GLU A 69 16.81 -8.26 -1.40
C GLU A 69 17.28 -7.51 -2.64
N ASP A 70 17.82 -6.31 -2.44
CA ASP A 70 18.59 -5.57 -3.42
C ASP A 70 20.01 -5.35 -2.86
N PHE A 71 20.99 -6.01 -3.47
CA PHE A 71 22.39 -5.94 -3.02
C PHE A 71 23.04 -4.57 -3.25
N SER A 72 22.42 -3.71 -4.06
CA SER A 72 22.87 -2.35 -4.34
C SER A 72 22.14 -1.29 -3.52
N ASP A 73 20.92 -1.58 -3.06
CA ASP A 73 20.10 -0.67 -2.25
C ASP A 73 19.32 -1.40 -1.14
N GLY A 74 19.90 -1.44 0.07
CA GLY A 74 19.24 -2.01 1.25
C GLY A 74 18.02 -1.21 1.77
N THR A 75 17.55 -0.21 1.03
CA THR A 75 16.31 0.53 1.33
C THR A 75 15.17 0.20 0.38
N ALA A 76 15.47 -0.50 -0.73
CA ALA A 76 14.51 -0.88 -1.74
C ALA A 76 13.57 -1.97 -1.21
N THR A 77 12.28 -1.80 -1.43
CA THR A 77 11.28 -2.82 -1.05
C THR A 77 10.25 -2.98 -2.17
N VAL A 78 9.60 -4.13 -2.25
CA VAL A 78 8.54 -4.36 -3.26
C VAL A 78 7.38 -3.36 -3.15
N ASN A 79 7.25 -2.67 -2.01
CA ASN A 79 6.26 -1.61 -1.84
C ASN A 79 6.56 -0.39 -2.71
N ASP A 80 7.80 -0.19 -3.18
CA ASP A 80 8.12 0.90 -4.11
C ASP A 80 7.38 0.76 -5.44
N CYS A 81 6.94 -0.45 -5.81
CA CYS A 81 6.09 -0.69 -6.98
C CYS A 81 4.70 -0.01 -6.87
N PHE A 82 4.26 0.40 -5.67
CA PHE A 82 3.00 1.14 -5.50
C PHE A 82 3.11 2.62 -5.85
N ARG A 83 4.32 3.21 -5.80
CA ARG A 83 4.53 4.66 -6.05
C ARG A 83 3.93 5.15 -7.38
N PRO A 84 4.21 4.50 -8.54
CA PRO A 84 3.66 4.97 -9.82
C PRO A 84 2.15 4.71 -9.98
N VAL A 85 1.57 3.86 -9.14
CA VAL A 85 0.16 3.42 -9.25
C VAL A 85 -0.67 3.83 -8.04
N SER A 86 -0.21 4.84 -7.29
CA SER A 86 -0.91 5.40 -6.14
C SER A 86 -1.01 6.90 -6.31
N ARG A 87 -2.17 7.46 -5.94
CA ARG A 87 -2.33 8.93 -5.92
C ARG A 87 -1.57 9.57 -4.76
N TYR A 88 -1.44 8.83 -3.66
CA TYR A 88 -0.63 9.18 -2.51
C TYR A 88 0.05 7.91 -2.00
N PHE A 89 1.35 8.00 -1.75
CA PHE A 89 2.18 6.95 -1.19
C PHE A 89 3.05 7.55 -0.10
N ASP A 90 3.13 6.88 1.05
CA ASP A 90 4.00 7.26 2.16
C ASP A 90 4.56 5.99 2.81
N ARG A 91 5.82 6.04 3.22
CA ARG A 91 6.49 4.94 3.92
C ARG A 91 6.74 5.37 5.35
N ILE A 92 5.99 4.77 6.26
CA ILE A 92 6.08 5.07 7.70
C ILE A 92 7.32 4.41 8.28
N THR A 93 8.28 5.23 8.70
CA THR A 93 9.54 4.82 9.33
C THR A 93 9.61 5.22 10.79
N ARG A 94 8.73 6.14 11.24
CA ARG A 94 8.63 6.58 12.64
C ARG A 94 7.16 6.71 13.08
N PRO A 95 6.81 6.35 14.32
CA PRO A 95 5.40 6.35 14.77
C PRO A 95 4.68 7.70 14.62
N GLU A 96 5.38 8.81 14.84
CA GLU A 96 4.78 10.15 14.75
C GLU A 96 4.34 10.55 13.34
N GLN A 97 4.76 9.81 12.30
CA GLN A 97 4.33 10.03 10.92
C GLN A 97 2.91 9.51 10.66
N ILE A 98 2.37 8.63 11.52
CA ILE A 98 1.09 7.93 11.29
C ILE A 98 -0.08 8.91 11.18
N ILE A 99 -0.22 9.84 12.14
CA ILE A 99 -1.36 10.76 12.17
C ILE A 99 -1.32 11.75 10.98
N PRO A 100 -0.19 12.41 10.67
CA PRO A 100 -0.07 13.23 9.47
C PRO A 100 -0.32 12.46 8.16
N ALA A 101 0.21 11.24 8.04
CA ALA A 101 0.04 10.43 6.84
C ALA A 101 -1.41 10.00 6.64
N LEU A 102 -2.11 9.61 7.72
CA LEU A 102 -3.53 9.27 7.67
C LEU A 102 -4.38 10.48 7.26
N SER A 103 -4.08 11.67 7.80
CA SER A 103 -4.78 12.90 7.41
C SER A 103 -4.66 13.18 5.91
N ARG A 104 -3.45 13.09 5.35
CA ARG A 104 -3.21 13.22 3.91
C ARG A 104 -3.92 12.13 3.09
N ALA A 105 -3.85 10.88 3.55
CA ALA A 105 -4.52 9.77 2.88
C ALA A 105 -6.04 9.98 2.80
N MET A 106 -6.68 10.48 3.88
CA MET A 106 -8.11 10.77 3.88
C MET A 106 -8.47 11.88 2.89
N GLN A 107 -7.68 12.96 2.81
CA GLN A 107 -7.88 14.03 1.82
C GLN A 107 -7.79 13.54 0.37
N VAL A 108 -7.02 12.48 0.11
CA VAL A 108 -6.92 11.88 -1.22
C VAL A 108 -8.07 10.93 -1.54
N LEU A 109 -8.68 10.32 -0.52
CA LEU A 109 -9.75 9.33 -0.64
C LEU A 109 -11.16 9.93 -0.66
N THR A 110 -11.35 11.14 -0.11
CA THR A 110 -12.61 11.89 -0.08
C THR A 110 -12.66 12.94 -1.18
#